data_AF-A0A6G1LCN4-F1
#
_entry.id   AF-A0A6G1LCN4-F1
#
_cell.length_a   1.000
_cell.length_b   1.000
_cell.length_c   1.000
_cell.angle_alpha   90.00
_cell.angle_beta   90.00
_cell.angle_gamma   90.00
#
_symmetry.space_group_name_H-M   'P 1'
#
loop_
_entity.id
_entity.type
_entity.pdbx_description
1 polymer ?
#
loop_
_entity_poly.entity_id
_entity_poly.type
_entity_poly.pdbx_seq_one_letter_code
_entity_poly.pdbx_strand_id
1 'polypeptide(L)'
;MAARRPSLCLACQSRQAVIGRRRPSVKRRRMQTAVTQSTQHMMVTSPRAVVEGGKIMGGNISPGMIVDGGDKTWSIGEAVQDKVKEALHDLEVMWKQKHRRIEVLKTLSNPWPQLPPQGAPHRKDDQLLTLPEANAALIPHHIFRKKLSEAQQDKEIRGLLRVQLLRCQNPQDIQRIVATALVMGRSTQLNLSALHEPIMRALYRCRNNVSDATVLETLSGIHSRFKIYDVPFNPQLLSLGLKFAARTRSLKQMKKYLKAARESNTAMSSNVFRSIIAKFSIGHRGLGEIRNGRWKRHELFQVCTGFPECDHLPLSKQYHLGVWLDRNDWQYLHGWIAVLARCKDVPGLWKEWLLWKQNPGRRMPRALATRHAHKTTKMRGDYWFLEQMAYADGLKEAWAIFEETGLPFRMLKDRVAMKMLEGIEHCTRLDEDVRQALLRKYDHELGKMERALGVRWSSPTPVSGLPCARQTSEAEPPEGQHVELEDREDVLERLSAEGFRLEEEHGYPHDAEKVIDLKRMREEGLHEADEMGLA
;
A
#
# COMPACT_ATOMS: atom_id res chain seq x y z
N MET A 1 -54.26 -7.42 -10.51
CA MET A 1 -52.85 -7.53 -10.95
C MET A 1 -52.30 -6.13 -11.14
N ALA A 2 -51.05 -5.87 -10.75
CA ALA A 2 -50.49 -4.52 -10.73
C ALA A 2 -50.07 -4.03 -12.13
N ALA A 3 -50.43 -2.80 -12.46
CA ALA A 3 -49.84 -2.04 -13.56
C ALA A 3 -49.11 -0.82 -12.97
N ARG A 4 -47.80 -0.71 -13.22
CA ARG A 4 -47.07 0.55 -13.13
C ARG A 4 -46.11 0.67 -14.32
N ARG A 5 -46.32 1.70 -15.13
CA ARG A 5 -45.39 2.21 -16.14
C ARG A 5 -44.74 3.51 -15.61
N PRO A 6 -43.68 4.05 -16.25
CA PRO A 6 -42.55 4.65 -15.54
C PRO A 6 -42.71 6.14 -15.22
N SER A 7 -41.91 6.64 -14.27
CA SER A 7 -41.89 8.06 -13.89
C SER A 7 -40.48 8.59 -13.58
N LEU A 8 -39.63 8.71 -14.60
CA LEU A 8 -38.71 9.84 -14.71
C LEU A 8 -38.85 10.41 -16.13
N CYS A 9 -39.21 11.70 -16.21
CA CYS A 9 -39.56 12.36 -17.46
C CYS A 9 -38.41 13.24 -17.99
N LEU A 10 -38.59 13.75 -19.20
CA LEU A 10 -37.64 14.61 -19.92
C LEU A 10 -37.24 15.91 -19.18
N ALA A 11 -37.95 16.29 -18.11
CA ALA A 11 -37.55 17.39 -17.21
C ALA A 11 -36.31 17.05 -16.35
N CYS A 12 -36.08 15.79 -16.01
CA CYS A 12 -34.93 15.37 -15.22
C CYS A 12 -33.65 15.29 -16.05
N GLN A 13 -33.77 14.91 -17.33
CA GLN A 13 -32.67 14.95 -18.31
C GLN A 13 -32.25 16.38 -18.71
N SER A 14 -33.08 17.40 -18.47
CA SER A 14 -32.79 18.79 -18.86
C SER A 14 -32.20 19.66 -17.74
N ARG A 15 -32.24 19.23 -16.46
CA ARG A 15 -31.69 20.03 -15.34
C ARG A 15 -30.18 19.91 -15.14
N GLN A 16 -29.54 18.81 -15.59
CA GLN A 16 -28.08 18.70 -15.60
C GLN A 16 -27.42 19.61 -16.67
N ALA A 17 -28.19 20.23 -17.57
CA ALA A 17 -27.67 20.95 -18.74
C ALA A 17 -27.49 22.48 -18.58
N VAL A 18 -27.96 23.13 -17.49
CA VAL A 18 -28.15 24.62 -17.50
C VAL A 18 -27.41 25.43 -16.42
N ILE A 19 -26.98 24.89 -15.27
CA ILE A 19 -26.41 25.71 -14.16
C ILE A 19 -25.12 25.11 -13.57
N GLY A 20 -23.91 25.51 -13.99
CA GLY A 20 -23.62 26.30 -15.19
C GLY A 20 -23.72 27.83 -15.06
N ARG A 21 -23.06 28.47 -14.08
CA ARG A 21 -22.41 29.82 -14.13
C ARG A 21 -22.26 30.47 -12.74
N ARG A 22 -21.03 30.57 -12.25
CA ARG A 22 -20.56 31.66 -11.36
C ARG A 22 -19.02 31.75 -11.33
N ARG A 23 -18.47 32.58 -12.21
CA ARG A 23 -17.41 33.53 -11.84
C ARG A 23 -18.07 34.91 -11.87
N PRO A 24 -17.71 35.78 -10.93
CA PRO A 24 -16.93 36.94 -11.37
C PRO A 24 -15.62 37.11 -10.57
N SER A 25 -14.77 37.97 -11.12
CA SER A 25 -13.41 38.29 -10.69
C SER A 25 -13.29 38.86 -9.27
N VAL A 26 -12.19 38.50 -8.59
CA VAL A 26 -11.44 39.44 -7.74
C VAL A 26 -9.99 39.50 -8.24
N LYS A 27 -9.37 40.68 -8.12
CA LYS A 27 -8.21 41.12 -8.92
C LYS A 27 -6.91 40.40 -8.55
N ARG A 28 -6.08 40.15 -9.57
CA ARG A 28 -4.64 39.88 -9.44
C ARG A 28 -3.97 41.03 -8.64
N ARG A 29 -3.26 40.72 -7.55
CA ARG A 29 -2.11 41.55 -7.14
C ARG A 29 -0.90 41.07 -7.94
N ARG A 30 -0.35 41.94 -8.80
CA ARG A 30 0.97 41.74 -9.40
C ARG A 30 2.01 41.86 -8.28
N MET A 31 2.88 40.86 -8.09
CA MET A 31 4.23 41.16 -7.64
C MET A 31 4.99 41.73 -8.85
N GLN A 32 5.68 42.85 -8.64
CA GLN A 32 6.57 43.41 -9.66
C GLN A 32 7.88 42.63 -9.66
N THR A 33 8.32 42.21 -10.84
CA THR A 33 9.71 41.79 -11.08
C THR A 33 10.62 43.01 -11.05
N ALA A 34 11.64 43.00 -10.20
CA ALA A 34 12.83 43.81 -10.44
C ALA A 34 13.60 43.20 -11.63
N VAL A 35 13.66 43.95 -12.73
CA VAL A 35 14.51 43.66 -13.87
C VAL A 35 15.73 44.55 -13.77
N THR A 36 16.93 43.96 -13.77
CA THR A 36 18.14 44.65 -14.19
C THR A 36 18.41 44.36 -15.67
N GLN A 37 18.63 45.44 -16.40
CA GLN A 37 19.17 45.57 -17.77
C GLN A 37 20.50 44.78 -17.88
N SER A 38 21.08 44.36 -19.02
CA SER A 38 20.76 44.39 -20.48
C SER A 38 21.73 43.39 -21.20
N THR A 39 21.89 43.23 -22.53
CA THR A 39 21.51 44.01 -23.74
C THR A 39 21.48 43.11 -25.00
N GLN A 40 20.96 43.66 -26.12
CA GLN A 40 21.30 43.54 -27.56
C GLN A 40 22.41 42.56 -28.07
N HIS A 41 22.40 42.05 -29.33
CA HIS A 41 21.71 42.49 -30.57
C HIS A 41 21.58 41.38 -31.68
N MET A 42 20.66 41.58 -32.65
CA MET A 42 20.58 41.05 -34.06
C MET A 42 20.24 39.55 -34.32
N MET A 43 19.10 39.22 -34.99
CA MET A 43 18.82 39.08 -36.47
C MET A 43 19.45 37.81 -37.09
N VAL A 44 18.83 36.99 -37.98
CA VAL A 44 18.12 37.24 -39.28
C VAL A 44 17.06 36.11 -39.60
N THR A 45 16.31 36.28 -40.69
CA THR A 45 15.05 35.68 -41.23
C THR A 45 14.88 34.17 -41.54
N SER A 46 13.59 33.82 -41.76
CA SER A 46 12.94 32.66 -42.44
C SER A 46 13.34 32.50 -43.96
N PRO A 47 12.79 31.59 -44.83
CA PRO A 47 11.64 30.65 -44.68
C PRO A 47 11.68 29.25 -45.42
N ARG A 48 10.59 28.48 -45.22
CA ARG A 48 9.86 27.52 -46.13
C ARG A 48 10.61 26.54 -47.07
N ALA A 49 10.12 25.29 -47.08
CA ALA A 49 9.75 24.56 -48.30
C ALA A 49 8.58 23.58 -48.05
N VAL A 50 7.69 23.43 -49.05
CA VAL A 50 6.57 22.48 -49.10
C VAL A 50 6.71 21.71 -50.42
N VAL A 51 6.50 20.39 -50.42
CA VAL A 51 6.26 19.61 -51.65
C VAL A 51 5.20 18.54 -51.37
N GLU A 52 4.23 18.42 -52.28
CA GLU A 52 3.12 17.46 -52.24
C GLU A 52 3.34 16.30 -53.24
N GLY A 53 2.54 15.22 -53.08
CA GLY A 53 1.91 14.56 -54.23
C GLY A 53 2.55 13.28 -54.77
N GLY A 54 1.72 12.23 -54.95
CA GLY A 54 2.08 11.00 -55.66
C GLY A 54 1.12 9.82 -55.45
N LYS A 55 0.00 9.79 -56.17
CA LYS A 55 -0.92 8.63 -56.27
C LYS A 55 -0.70 7.87 -57.59
N ILE A 56 -0.79 6.54 -57.58
CA ILE A 56 -0.99 5.72 -58.80
C ILE A 56 -2.02 4.60 -58.52
N MET A 57 -2.92 4.35 -59.49
CA MET A 57 -3.94 3.27 -59.52
C MET A 57 -3.32 1.93 -59.99
N GLY A 58 -3.92 0.74 -60.00
CA GLY A 58 -5.27 0.23 -59.74
C GLY A 58 -5.39 -1.15 -60.45
N GLY A 59 -6.45 -1.93 -60.20
CA GLY A 59 -6.62 -3.23 -60.89
C GLY A 59 -7.90 -3.97 -60.48
N ASN A 60 -8.85 -4.11 -61.41
CA ASN A 60 -10.13 -4.79 -61.22
C ASN A 60 -10.12 -6.20 -61.84
N ILE A 61 -10.77 -7.16 -61.18
CA ILE A 61 -11.39 -8.33 -61.83
C ILE A 61 -12.76 -8.58 -61.17
N SER A 62 -13.75 -8.99 -61.96
CA SER A 62 -15.12 -9.39 -61.57
C SER A 62 -15.69 -10.26 -62.70
N PRO A 63 -16.91 -10.85 -62.61
CA PRO A 63 -17.76 -11.17 -61.45
C PRO A 63 -18.14 -12.67 -61.40
N GLY A 64 -18.94 -13.11 -60.42
CA GLY A 64 -19.70 -14.37 -60.58
C GLY A 64 -20.12 -15.13 -59.31
N MET A 65 -21.23 -14.73 -58.70
CA MET A 65 -22.36 -15.58 -58.27
C MET A 65 -23.26 -14.78 -57.33
N ILE A 66 -24.50 -14.53 -57.77
CA ILE A 66 -25.54 -13.91 -56.95
C ILE A 66 -26.21 -15.03 -56.16
N VAL A 67 -26.10 -14.98 -54.83
CA VAL A 67 -26.95 -15.76 -53.93
C VAL A 67 -27.89 -14.79 -53.26
N ASP A 68 -29.17 -14.91 -53.57
CA ASP A 68 -30.23 -14.04 -53.08
C ASP A 68 -30.50 -14.35 -51.59
N GLY A 69 -29.86 -13.57 -50.73
CA GLY A 69 -29.97 -13.65 -49.28
C GLY A 69 -30.24 -12.27 -48.74
N GLY A 70 -31.50 -11.87 -48.70
CA GLY A 70 -31.92 -10.52 -48.32
C GLY A 70 -31.35 -10.10 -46.97
N ASP A 71 -30.34 -9.23 -47.02
CA ASP A 71 -29.73 -8.60 -45.86
C ASP A 71 -30.80 -7.78 -45.13
N LYS A 72 -31.41 -8.40 -44.11
CA LYS A 72 -32.00 -7.67 -42.99
C LYS A 72 -30.87 -6.97 -42.26
N THR A 73 -30.44 -5.84 -42.82
CA THR A 73 -29.71 -4.83 -42.08
C THR A 73 -30.56 -4.49 -40.86
N TRP A 74 -30.12 -4.96 -39.69
CA TRP A 74 -30.70 -4.53 -38.43
C TRP A 74 -30.34 -3.05 -38.28
N SER A 75 -31.22 -2.18 -38.77
CA SER A 75 -31.17 -0.75 -38.52
C SER A 75 -31.48 -0.53 -37.05
N ILE A 76 -30.43 -0.72 -36.24
CA ILE A 76 -30.36 -0.20 -34.88
C ILE A 76 -30.57 1.30 -35.03
N GLY A 77 -31.79 1.77 -34.78
CA GLY A 77 -32.14 3.18 -34.92
C GLY A 77 -31.19 4.04 -34.09
N GLU A 78 -30.92 5.27 -34.53
CA GLU A 78 -29.87 6.13 -33.98
C GLU A 78 -29.91 6.21 -32.44
N ALA A 79 -31.11 6.32 -31.86
CA ALA A 79 -31.36 6.34 -30.41
C ALA A 79 -30.94 5.07 -29.63
N VAL A 80 -30.67 3.94 -30.30
CA VAL A 80 -30.11 2.72 -29.72
C VAL A 80 -28.61 2.61 -29.99
N GLN A 81 -28.12 3.07 -31.16
CA GLN A 81 -26.67 3.17 -31.40
C GLN A 81 -26.02 4.14 -30.42
N ASP A 82 -26.64 5.28 -30.14
CA ASP A 82 -26.07 6.27 -29.25
C ASP A 82 -26.06 5.80 -27.79
N LYS A 83 -27.07 5.05 -27.34
CA LYS A 83 -27.06 4.38 -26.03
C LYS A 83 -25.96 3.31 -25.91
N VAL A 84 -25.65 2.59 -26.99
CA VAL A 84 -24.54 1.64 -27.02
C VAL A 84 -23.18 2.36 -26.99
N LYS A 85 -23.04 3.48 -27.72
CA LYS A 85 -21.84 4.34 -27.65
C LYS A 85 -21.66 4.95 -26.26
N GLU A 86 -22.73 5.43 -25.64
CA GLU A 86 -22.75 6.00 -24.29
C GLU A 86 -22.34 4.94 -23.24
N ALA A 87 -22.94 3.75 -23.26
CA ALA A 87 -22.55 2.64 -22.38
C ALA A 87 -21.09 2.17 -22.58
N LEU A 88 -20.58 2.18 -23.82
CA LEU A 88 -19.18 1.90 -24.10
C LEU A 88 -18.25 3.02 -23.60
N HIS A 89 -18.68 4.29 -23.68
CA HIS A 89 -17.95 5.42 -23.14
C HIS A 89 -17.90 5.38 -21.60
N ASP A 90 -19.01 5.05 -20.93
CA ASP A 90 -19.06 4.87 -19.48
C ASP A 90 -18.17 3.71 -19.00
N LEU A 91 -18.17 2.59 -19.73
CA LEU A 91 -17.21 1.50 -19.51
C LEU A 91 -15.76 1.98 -19.66
N GLU A 92 -15.46 2.77 -20.68
CA GLU A 92 -14.14 3.35 -20.91
C GLU A 92 -13.74 4.35 -19.81
N VAL A 93 -14.68 5.17 -19.33
CA VAL A 93 -14.51 6.11 -18.21
C VAL A 93 -14.25 5.37 -16.90
N MET A 94 -15.02 4.31 -16.59
CA MET A 94 -14.75 3.44 -15.44
C MET A 94 -13.37 2.76 -15.56
N TRP A 95 -12.97 2.33 -16.77
CA TRP A 95 -11.67 1.72 -17.02
C TRP A 95 -10.51 2.73 -16.83
N LYS A 96 -10.70 3.98 -17.26
CA LYS A 96 -9.80 5.12 -17.03
C LYS A 96 -9.73 5.51 -15.55
N GLN A 97 -10.84 5.49 -14.82
CA GLN A 97 -10.85 5.73 -13.36
C GLN A 97 -10.13 4.61 -12.59
N LYS A 98 -10.34 3.34 -12.97
CA LYS A 98 -9.57 2.19 -12.46
C LYS A 98 -8.07 2.34 -12.73
N HIS A 99 -7.69 2.86 -13.90
CA HIS A 99 -6.29 3.20 -14.23
C HIS A 99 -5.75 4.39 -13.43
N ARG A 100 -6.52 5.46 -13.20
CA ARG A 100 -6.11 6.57 -12.32
C ARG A 100 -5.81 6.10 -10.90
N ARG A 101 -6.61 5.18 -10.34
CA ARG A 101 -6.30 4.53 -9.05
C ARG A 101 -4.96 3.77 -9.10
N ILE A 102 -4.64 3.12 -10.21
CA ILE A 102 -3.35 2.44 -10.43
C ILE A 102 -2.20 3.46 -10.56
N GLU A 103 -2.41 4.61 -11.19
CA GLU A 103 -1.41 5.70 -11.29
C GLU A 103 -1.14 6.37 -9.94
N VAL A 104 -2.18 6.71 -9.17
CA VAL A 104 -2.02 7.22 -7.79
C VAL A 104 -1.33 6.18 -6.90
N LEU A 105 -1.65 4.89 -7.06
CA LEU A 105 -0.92 3.82 -6.36
C LEU A 105 0.53 3.70 -6.85
N LYS A 106 0.86 4.04 -8.11
CA LYS A 106 2.24 4.09 -8.65
C LYS A 106 3.03 5.24 -8.01
N THR A 107 2.48 6.46 -7.96
CA THR A 107 3.17 7.63 -7.38
C THR A 107 3.45 7.49 -5.88
N LEU A 108 2.56 6.84 -5.12
CA LEU A 108 2.73 6.57 -3.68
C LEU A 108 3.77 5.47 -3.34
N SER A 109 4.45 4.88 -4.32
CA SER A 109 5.21 3.63 -4.13
C SER A 109 6.71 3.68 -4.43
N ASN A 110 7.24 4.84 -4.82
CA ASN A 110 8.59 4.94 -5.39
C ASN A 110 9.57 5.59 -4.40
N PRO A 111 10.63 4.90 -3.94
CA PRO A 111 11.72 5.50 -3.15
C PRO A 111 12.76 6.22 -4.03
N TRP A 112 12.38 6.62 -5.24
CA TRP A 112 13.15 7.48 -6.14
C TRP A 112 12.27 8.64 -6.58
N PRO A 113 12.83 9.87 -6.69
CA PRO A 113 12.07 11.06 -7.04
C PRO A 113 11.27 10.84 -8.32
N GLN A 114 10.05 11.37 -8.33
CA GLN A 114 9.26 11.42 -9.56
C GLN A 114 10.06 12.21 -10.59
N LEU A 115 10.10 11.73 -11.84
CA LEU A 115 10.54 12.55 -12.97
C LEU A 115 9.75 13.87 -12.90
N PRO A 116 10.42 15.04 -12.99
CA PRO A 116 9.76 16.32 -12.82
C PRO A 116 8.58 16.44 -13.80
N PRO A 117 7.47 17.10 -13.39
CA PRO A 117 6.25 17.14 -14.19
C PRO A 117 6.54 17.66 -15.60
N GLN A 118 6.07 16.92 -16.61
CA GLN A 118 6.24 17.26 -18.02
C GLN A 118 5.67 18.66 -18.28
N GLY A 119 6.55 19.63 -18.51
CA GLY A 119 6.20 21.05 -18.57
C GLY A 119 7.37 22.01 -18.34
N ALA A 120 8.42 21.58 -17.64
CA ALA A 120 9.69 22.30 -17.65
C ALA A 120 10.51 21.94 -18.91
N PRO A 121 11.06 22.92 -19.66
CA PRO A 121 11.92 22.62 -20.80
C PRO A 121 13.22 21.95 -20.34
N HIS A 122 13.63 20.89 -21.04
CA HIS A 122 14.82 20.10 -20.70
C HIS A 122 16.07 20.95 -20.41
N ARG A 123 16.49 20.99 -19.14
CA ARG A 123 17.93 21.13 -18.85
C ARG A 123 18.62 19.85 -19.29
N LYS A 124 19.79 19.98 -19.93
CA LYS A 124 20.51 18.87 -20.58
C LYS A 124 21.23 17.92 -19.58
N ASP A 125 21.05 18.14 -18.28
CA ASP A 125 21.88 17.55 -17.22
C ASP A 125 21.25 16.30 -16.55
N ASP A 126 20.05 15.88 -16.96
CA ASP A 126 19.38 14.65 -16.48
C ASP A 126 20.04 13.33 -17.01
N GLN A 127 21.28 13.38 -17.50
CA GLN A 127 22.01 12.20 -18.01
C GLN A 127 22.59 11.28 -16.91
N LEU A 128 22.33 11.58 -15.64
CA LEU A 128 22.86 10.78 -14.52
C LEU A 128 21.90 9.62 -14.16
N LEU A 129 22.39 8.39 -14.38
CA LEU A 129 21.88 7.07 -13.92
C LEU A 129 21.10 6.17 -14.91
N THR A 130 21.02 6.47 -16.22
CA THR A 130 20.62 5.46 -17.21
C THR A 130 21.83 4.84 -17.93
N LEU A 131 22.06 3.54 -17.72
CA LEU A 131 23.08 2.79 -18.47
C LEU A 131 22.68 2.77 -19.96
N PRO A 132 23.50 3.27 -20.92
CA PRO A 132 23.10 3.38 -22.33
C PRO A 132 22.63 2.06 -22.97
N GLU A 133 23.20 0.94 -22.51
CA GLU A 133 22.87 -0.43 -22.95
C GLU A 133 21.41 -0.83 -22.73
N ALA A 134 20.72 -0.17 -21.78
CA ALA A 134 19.40 -0.52 -21.27
C ALA A 134 18.23 -0.05 -22.15
N ASN A 135 18.47 0.95 -23.00
CA ASN A 135 17.45 1.59 -23.85
C ASN A 135 17.48 1.08 -25.30
N ALA A 136 18.44 0.23 -25.65
CA ALA A 136 18.55 -0.37 -26.98
C ALA A 136 17.62 -1.58 -27.16
N ALA A 137 17.20 -1.84 -28.39
CA ALA A 137 16.32 -2.96 -28.72
C ALA A 137 16.92 -4.34 -28.34
N LEU A 138 16.05 -5.27 -27.95
CA LEU A 138 16.42 -6.65 -27.62
C LEU A 138 17.08 -7.32 -28.83
N ILE A 139 18.21 -8.00 -28.65
CA ILE A 139 18.86 -8.74 -29.75
C ILE A 139 17.95 -9.94 -30.10
N PRO A 140 17.65 -10.19 -31.39
CA PRO A 140 16.86 -11.36 -31.80
C PRO A 140 17.45 -12.67 -31.25
N HIS A 141 16.58 -13.56 -30.74
CA HIS A 141 17.02 -14.70 -29.94
C HIS A 141 18.00 -15.65 -30.66
N HIS A 142 17.83 -15.84 -31.97
CA HIS A 142 18.74 -16.66 -32.78
C HIS A 142 20.14 -16.02 -32.89
N ILE A 143 20.24 -14.70 -33.06
CA ILE A 143 21.52 -13.95 -33.08
C ILE A 143 22.17 -14.02 -31.70
N PHE A 144 21.38 -13.83 -30.64
CA PHE A 144 21.88 -13.94 -29.25
C PHE A 144 22.45 -15.33 -28.97
N ARG A 145 21.74 -16.42 -29.35
CA ARG A 145 22.23 -17.79 -29.19
C ARG A 145 23.54 -18.02 -29.96
N LYS A 146 23.62 -17.59 -31.22
CA LYS A 146 24.82 -17.71 -32.05
C LYS A 146 26.02 -16.99 -31.43
N LYS A 147 25.86 -15.70 -31.06
CA LYS A 147 26.91 -14.91 -30.40
C LYS A 147 27.35 -15.51 -29.05
N LEU A 148 26.44 -16.10 -28.30
CA LEU A 148 26.75 -16.75 -27.02
C LEU A 148 27.53 -18.06 -27.20
N SER A 149 27.30 -18.81 -28.28
CA SER A 149 28.10 -20.00 -28.63
C SER A 149 29.46 -19.66 -29.26
N GLU A 150 29.59 -18.47 -29.87
CA GLU A 150 30.84 -17.99 -30.46
C GLU A 150 31.77 -17.32 -29.44
N ALA A 151 31.23 -16.85 -28.31
CA ALA A 151 31.99 -16.19 -27.25
C ALA A 151 32.90 -17.18 -26.51
N GLN A 152 34.22 -16.95 -26.57
CA GLN A 152 35.22 -17.83 -25.95
C GLN A 152 35.66 -17.34 -24.56
N GLN A 153 35.53 -16.04 -24.27
CA GLN A 153 35.96 -15.48 -22.99
C GLN A 153 34.81 -15.25 -22.01
N ASP A 154 35.02 -15.54 -20.72
CA ASP A 154 34.06 -15.27 -19.64
C ASP A 154 33.56 -13.82 -19.63
N LYS A 155 34.44 -12.85 -19.96
CA LYS A 155 34.11 -11.43 -20.05
C LYS A 155 33.08 -11.14 -21.15
N GLU A 156 33.21 -11.79 -22.31
CA GLU A 156 32.31 -11.65 -23.46
C GLU A 156 30.97 -12.32 -23.16
N ILE A 157 31.00 -13.55 -22.66
CA ILE A 157 29.82 -14.30 -22.21
C ILE A 157 29.01 -13.47 -21.20
N ARG A 158 29.69 -12.94 -20.17
CA ARG A 158 29.08 -12.10 -19.12
C ARG A 158 28.56 -10.78 -19.67
N GLY A 159 29.26 -10.15 -20.61
CA GLY A 159 28.83 -8.94 -21.30
C GLY A 159 27.54 -9.16 -22.10
N LEU A 160 27.52 -10.19 -22.96
CA LEU A 160 26.36 -10.56 -23.78
C LEU A 160 25.13 -10.87 -22.91
N LEU A 161 25.30 -11.67 -21.86
CA LEU A 161 24.23 -12.00 -20.90
C LEU A 161 23.73 -10.75 -20.17
N ARG A 162 24.64 -9.90 -19.66
CA ARG A 162 24.30 -8.65 -18.96
C ARG A 162 23.49 -7.72 -19.85
N VAL A 163 23.99 -7.42 -21.04
CA VAL A 163 23.34 -6.50 -22.00
C VAL A 163 21.95 -7.01 -22.37
N GLN A 164 21.83 -8.31 -22.69
CA GLN A 164 20.54 -8.87 -23.11
C GLN A 164 19.52 -8.91 -21.95
N LEU A 165 19.93 -9.25 -20.72
CA LEU A 165 19.07 -9.16 -19.53
C LEU A 165 18.63 -7.72 -19.24
N LEU A 166 19.54 -6.75 -19.39
CA LEU A 166 19.26 -5.32 -19.23
C LEU A 166 18.38 -4.73 -20.35
N ARG A 167 17.97 -5.51 -21.35
CA ARG A 167 17.01 -5.12 -22.39
C ARG A 167 15.66 -5.84 -22.29
N CYS A 168 15.53 -6.82 -21.39
CA CYS A 168 14.26 -7.53 -21.19
C CYS A 168 13.16 -6.60 -20.70
N GLN A 169 11.99 -6.75 -21.31
CA GLN A 169 10.75 -6.10 -20.87
C GLN A 169 9.66 -7.11 -20.50
N ASN A 170 9.75 -8.37 -20.95
CA ASN A 170 8.74 -9.39 -20.64
C ASN A 170 9.33 -10.63 -19.93
N PRO A 171 8.54 -11.32 -19.08
CA PRO A 171 8.90 -12.61 -18.46
C PRO A 171 9.49 -13.65 -19.41
N GLN A 172 8.93 -13.74 -20.62
CA GLN A 172 9.34 -14.72 -21.63
C GLN A 172 10.77 -14.47 -22.11
N ASP A 173 11.20 -13.21 -22.23
CA ASP A 173 12.55 -12.85 -22.69
C ASP A 173 13.59 -13.29 -21.65
N ILE A 174 13.32 -13.02 -20.36
CA ILE A 174 14.19 -13.44 -19.24
C ILE A 174 14.28 -14.97 -19.21
N GLN A 175 13.15 -15.68 -19.31
CA GLN A 175 13.13 -17.15 -19.32
C GLN A 175 13.91 -17.73 -20.51
N ARG A 176 13.80 -17.13 -21.70
CA ARG A 176 14.55 -17.55 -22.90
C ARG A 176 16.06 -17.39 -22.70
N ILE A 177 16.53 -16.24 -22.20
CA ILE A 177 17.95 -15.98 -21.97
C ILE A 177 18.51 -16.93 -20.91
N VAL A 178 17.82 -17.08 -19.78
CA VAL A 178 18.20 -18.02 -18.72
C VAL A 178 18.23 -19.46 -19.24
N ALA A 179 17.22 -19.88 -20.02
CA ALA A 179 17.19 -21.22 -20.59
C ALA A 179 18.36 -21.47 -21.55
N THR A 180 18.67 -20.54 -22.46
CA THR A 180 19.82 -20.68 -23.36
C THR A 180 21.13 -20.75 -22.58
N ALA A 181 21.35 -19.83 -21.65
CA ALA A 181 22.58 -19.75 -20.86
C ALA A 181 22.85 -21.03 -20.05
N LEU A 182 21.81 -21.66 -19.50
CA LEU A 182 21.93 -22.90 -18.73
C LEU A 182 22.24 -24.14 -19.59
N VAL A 183 21.87 -24.14 -20.87
CA VAL A 183 22.06 -25.27 -21.80
C VAL A 183 23.43 -25.25 -22.51
N MET A 184 24.12 -24.10 -22.59
CA MET A 184 25.38 -23.98 -23.35
C MET A 184 26.57 -24.70 -22.69
N GLY A 185 26.77 -24.57 -21.38
CA GLY A 185 27.93 -25.16 -20.69
C GLY A 185 28.22 -24.55 -19.32
N ARG A 186 29.16 -25.16 -18.57
CA ARG A 186 29.39 -24.81 -17.15
C ARG A 186 29.96 -23.40 -16.93
N SER A 187 30.84 -22.90 -17.80
CA SER A 187 31.30 -21.49 -17.73
C SER A 187 30.11 -20.53 -17.91
N THR A 188 29.24 -20.75 -18.91
CA THR A 188 28.06 -19.91 -19.16
C THR A 188 27.08 -19.94 -17.99
N GLN A 189 26.87 -21.11 -17.37
CA GLN A 189 26.07 -21.26 -16.14
C GLN A 189 26.63 -20.44 -14.96
N LEU A 190 27.95 -20.48 -14.73
CA LEU A 190 28.60 -19.74 -13.64
C LEU A 190 28.67 -18.22 -13.92
N ASN A 191 28.83 -17.81 -15.18
CA ASN A 191 28.71 -16.40 -15.55
C ASN A 191 27.27 -15.89 -15.39
N LEU A 192 26.25 -16.73 -15.63
CA LEU A 192 24.86 -16.38 -15.36
C LEU A 192 24.58 -16.22 -13.86
N SER A 193 25.13 -17.08 -12.98
CA SER A 193 24.91 -16.95 -11.53
C SER A 193 25.51 -15.66 -10.94
N ALA A 194 26.63 -15.21 -11.48
CA ALA A 194 27.22 -13.92 -11.14
C ALA A 194 26.30 -12.73 -11.48
N LEU A 195 25.45 -12.85 -12.51
CA LEU A 195 24.58 -11.78 -13.04
C LEU A 195 23.24 -11.62 -12.30
N HIS A 196 23.23 -11.91 -11.00
CA HIS A 196 22.07 -11.74 -10.13
C HIS A 196 21.44 -10.33 -10.20
N GLU A 197 22.24 -9.25 -10.15
CA GLU A 197 21.72 -7.88 -10.21
C GLU A 197 21.04 -7.55 -11.58
N PRO A 198 21.62 -7.84 -12.75
CA PRO A 198 20.91 -7.77 -14.04
C PRO A 198 19.60 -8.57 -14.08
N ILE A 199 19.57 -9.78 -13.52
CA ILE A 199 18.33 -10.59 -13.41
C ILE A 199 17.28 -9.86 -12.55
N MET A 200 17.68 -9.30 -11.39
CA MET A 200 16.78 -8.51 -10.53
C MET A 200 16.25 -7.27 -11.26
N ARG A 201 17.13 -6.51 -11.94
CA ARG A 201 16.76 -5.32 -12.73
C ARG A 201 15.78 -5.68 -13.86
N ALA A 202 15.98 -6.80 -14.55
CA ALA A 202 15.07 -7.29 -15.58
C ALA A 202 13.68 -7.62 -15.00
N LEU A 203 13.62 -8.38 -13.90
CA LEU A 203 12.37 -8.73 -13.22
C LEU A 203 11.60 -7.49 -12.73
N TYR A 204 12.30 -6.47 -12.20
CA TYR A 204 11.68 -5.21 -11.82
C TYR A 204 11.14 -4.41 -13.01
N ARG A 205 11.78 -4.45 -14.18
CA ARG A 205 11.25 -3.81 -15.41
C ARG A 205 10.00 -4.52 -15.93
N CYS A 206 9.98 -5.86 -15.91
CA CYS A 206 8.81 -6.63 -16.31
C CYS A 206 7.54 -6.25 -15.53
N ARG A 207 7.68 -5.79 -14.29
CA ARG A 207 6.58 -5.28 -13.45
C ARG A 207 5.79 -4.11 -14.08
N ASN A 208 6.37 -3.40 -15.06
CA ASN A 208 5.64 -2.37 -15.81
C ASN A 208 4.58 -2.96 -16.74
N ASN A 209 4.77 -4.21 -17.18
CA ASN A 209 3.98 -4.88 -18.21
C ASN A 209 3.14 -6.06 -17.67
N VAL A 210 3.54 -6.66 -16.53
CA VAL A 210 2.86 -7.84 -15.95
C VAL A 210 2.63 -7.72 -14.45
N SER A 211 1.75 -8.58 -13.92
CA SER A 211 1.41 -8.62 -12.49
C SER A 211 2.59 -9.07 -11.59
N ASP A 212 2.56 -8.68 -10.32
CA ASP A 212 3.52 -9.14 -9.31
C ASP A 212 3.55 -10.68 -9.18
N ALA A 213 2.41 -11.36 -9.44
CA ALA A 213 2.32 -12.82 -9.45
C ALA A 213 3.11 -13.44 -10.61
N THR A 214 2.98 -12.87 -11.81
CA THR A 214 3.73 -13.29 -13.00
C THR A 214 5.23 -13.06 -12.83
N VAL A 215 5.65 -11.96 -12.19
CA VAL A 215 7.08 -11.73 -11.85
C VAL A 215 7.59 -12.78 -10.86
N LEU A 216 6.79 -13.13 -9.85
CA LEU A 216 7.12 -14.18 -8.89
C LEU A 216 7.22 -15.56 -9.54
N GLU A 217 6.28 -15.93 -10.41
CA GLU A 217 6.33 -17.18 -11.19
C GLU A 217 7.59 -17.24 -12.05
N THR A 218 7.96 -16.12 -12.68
CA THR A 218 9.20 -16.00 -13.46
C THR A 218 10.42 -16.28 -12.60
N LEU A 219 10.56 -15.60 -11.46
CA LEU A 219 11.67 -15.80 -10.52
C LEU A 219 11.68 -17.23 -9.95
N SER A 220 10.51 -17.81 -9.71
CA SER A 220 10.37 -19.18 -9.20
C SER A 220 10.73 -20.24 -10.24
N GLY A 221 10.50 -19.95 -11.53
CA GLY A 221 10.98 -20.73 -12.66
C GLY A 221 12.50 -20.63 -12.84
N ILE A 222 13.09 -19.43 -12.73
CA ILE A 222 14.56 -19.24 -12.74
C ILE A 222 15.20 -20.07 -11.61
N HIS A 223 14.68 -19.95 -10.38
CA HIS A 223 15.16 -20.70 -9.22
C HIS A 223 15.07 -22.22 -9.44
N SER A 224 13.95 -22.72 -9.95
CA SER A 224 13.81 -24.15 -10.27
C SER A 224 14.81 -24.62 -11.34
N ARG A 225 15.04 -23.82 -12.40
CA ARG A 225 16.05 -24.14 -13.43
C ARG A 225 17.47 -24.18 -12.84
N PHE A 226 17.85 -23.19 -12.02
CA PHE A 226 19.16 -23.17 -11.37
C PHE A 226 19.39 -24.42 -10.51
N LYS A 227 18.36 -24.88 -9.77
CA LYS A 227 18.43 -26.14 -8.99
C LYS A 227 18.56 -27.39 -9.86
N ILE A 228 17.95 -27.42 -11.06
CA ILE A 228 18.07 -28.55 -12.00
C ILE A 228 19.48 -28.66 -12.58
N TYR A 229 20.13 -27.54 -12.90
CA TYR A 229 21.48 -27.50 -13.49
C TYR A 229 22.61 -27.38 -12.45
N ASP A 230 22.30 -27.59 -11.15
CA ASP A 230 23.23 -27.41 -10.03
C ASP A 230 24.03 -26.09 -10.11
N VAL A 231 23.32 -24.97 -10.32
CA VAL A 231 23.92 -23.63 -10.45
C VAL A 231 23.68 -22.84 -9.16
N PRO A 232 24.71 -22.25 -8.54
CA PRO A 232 24.54 -21.45 -7.32
C PRO A 232 23.50 -20.34 -7.48
N PHE A 233 22.46 -20.37 -6.65
CA PHE A 233 21.39 -19.37 -6.68
C PHE A 233 21.66 -18.27 -5.65
N ASN A 234 21.83 -17.03 -6.12
CA ASN A 234 22.34 -15.94 -5.28
C ASN A 234 21.34 -15.55 -4.14
N PRO A 235 21.80 -15.35 -2.89
CA PRO A 235 20.97 -14.95 -1.75
C PRO A 235 20.10 -13.69 -1.95
N GLN A 236 20.53 -12.75 -2.80
CA GLN A 236 19.74 -11.56 -3.13
C GLN A 236 18.51 -11.92 -3.98
N LEU A 237 18.60 -12.94 -4.85
CA LEU A 237 17.46 -13.46 -5.61
C LEU A 237 16.49 -14.24 -4.71
N LEU A 238 16.98 -14.97 -3.69
CA LEU A 238 16.12 -15.55 -2.64
C LEU A 238 15.39 -14.46 -1.85
N SER A 239 16.11 -13.42 -1.45
CA SER A 239 15.55 -12.24 -0.76
C SER A 239 14.51 -11.52 -1.61
N LEU A 240 14.72 -11.42 -2.93
CA LEU A 240 13.73 -10.89 -3.86
C LEU A 240 12.50 -11.81 -3.97
N GLY A 241 12.70 -13.12 -4.00
CA GLY A 241 11.65 -14.14 -4.01
C GLY A 241 10.75 -14.06 -2.77
N LEU A 242 11.35 -13.94 -1.58
CA LEU A 242 10.62 -13.70 -0.33
C LEU A 242 9.79 -12.41 -0.39
N LYS A 243 10.38 -11.29 -0.84
CA LYS A 243 9.66 -10.00 -0.96
C LYS A 243 8.49 -10.07 -1.95
N PHE A 244 8.64 -10.75 -3.08
CA PHE A 244 7.53 -10.94 -4.02
C PHE A 244 6.49 -11.93 -3.51
N ALA A 245 6.87 -13.04 -2.86
CA ALA A 245 5.92 -13.97 -2.22
C ALA A 245 5.12 -13.29 -1.09
N ALA A 246 5.76 -12.42 -0.32
CA ALA A 246 5.13 -11.59 0.70
C ALA A 246 4.09 -10.63 0.08
N ARG A 247 4.47 -9.98 -1.03
CA ARG A 247 3.63 -9.02 -1.76
C ARG A 247 2.46 -9.66 -2.51
N THR A 248 2.64 -10.82 -3.13
CA THR A 248 1.57 -11.54 -3.86
C THR A 248 0.66 -12.32 -2.92
N ARG A 249 1.07 -12.52 -1.67
CA ARG A 249 0.37 -13.26 -0.62
C ARG A 249 0.30 -14.77 -0.88
N SER A 250 1.36 -15.32 -1.46
CA SER A 250 1.42 -16.74 -1.82
C SER A 250 2.09 -17.56 -0.72
N LEU A 251 1.29 -18.21 0.12
CA LEU A 251 1.78 -19.16 1.15
C LEU A 251 2.72 -20.21 0.55
N LYS A 252 2.34 -20.83 -0.57
CA LYS A 252 3.14 -21.85 -1.30
C LYS A 252 4.52 -21.33 -1.72
N GLN A 253 4.60 -20.12 -2.27
CA GLN A 253 5.88 -19.55 -2.70
C GLN A 253 6.70 -19.06 -1.50
N MET A 254 6.06 -18.45 -0.48
CA MET A 254 6.74 -18.01 0.74
C MET A 254 7.45 -19.20 1.41
N LYS A 255 6.72 -20.29 1.60
CA LYS A 255 7.22 -21.58 2.09
C LYS A 255 8.38 -22.13 1.24
N LYS A 256 8.26 -22.11 -0.11
CA LYS A 256 9.36 -22.51 -1.04
C LYS A 256 10.63 -21.69 -0.81
N TYR A 257 10.51 -20.37 -0.67
CA TYR A 257 11.67 -19.47 -0.52
C TYR A 257 12.25 -19.47 0.90
N LEU A 258 11.44 -19.60 1.95
CA LEU A 258 11.94 -19.78 3.32
C LEU A 258 12.70 -21.10 3.46
N LYS A 259 12.17 -22.19 2.90
CA LYS A 259 12.88 -23.48 2.84
C LYS A 259 14.21 -23.35 2.10
N ALA A 260 14.21 -22.73 0.93
CA ALA A 260 15.43 -22.51 0.15
C ALA A 260 16.46 -21.64 0.88
N ALA A 261 16.04 -20.57 1.57
CA ALA A 261 16.92 -19.74 2.40
C ALA A 261 17.52 -20.52 3.59
N ARG A 262 16.77 -21.47 4.17
CA ARG A 262 17.27 -22.36 5.23
C ARG A 262 18.25 -23.40 4.67
N GLU A 263 17.92 -24.04 3.54
CA GLU A 263 18.79 -25.00 2.83
C GLU A 263 20.13 -24.37 2.41
N SER A 264 20.13 -23.10 1.97
CA SER A 264 21.34 -22.35 1.60
C SER A 264 22.05 -21.66 2.77
N ASN A 265 21.67 -21.95 4.02
CA ASN A 265 22.16 -21.31 5.25
C ASN A 265 22.23 -19.76 5.16
N THR A 266 21.26 -19.15 4.48
CA THR A 266 21.26 -17.71 4.21
C THR A 266 20.78 -16.93 5.43
N ALA A 267 21.67 -16.09 5.96
CA ALA A 267 21.31 -15.08 6.95
C ALA A 267 20.35 -14.05 6.33
N MET A 268 19.32 -13.67 7.08
CA MET A 268 18.38 -12.62 6.70
C MET A 268 18.71 -11.38 7.51
N SER A 269 18.98 -10.24 6.85
CA SER A 269 19.25 -8.98 7.55
C SER A 269 17.96 -8.29 7.99
N SER A 270 18.05 -7.37 8.97
CA SER A 270 16.94 -6.57 9.50
C SER A 270 16.18 -5.85 8.39
N ASN A 271 16.91 -5.26 7.43
CA ASN A 271 16.35 -4.64 6.23
C ASN A 271 15.54 -5.61 5.36
N VAL A 272 16.01 -6.86 5.17
CA VAL A 272 15.24 -7.86 4.41
C VAL A 272 14.01 -8.29 5.21
N PHE A 273 14.16 -8.62 6.50
CA PHE A 273 13.09 -9.03 7.40
C PHE A 273 11.98 -7.97 7.51
N ARG A 274 12.32 -6.72 7.87
CA ARG A 274 11.39 -5.58 7.91
C ARG A 274 10.73 -5.35 6.54
N SER A 275 11.47 -5.49 5.43
CA SER A 275 10.90 -5.31 4.09
C SER A 275 9.91 -6.41 3.67
N ILE A 276 10.04 -7.63 4.19
CA ILE A 276 9.08 -8.74 4.03
C ILE A 276 7.84 -8.47 4.90
N ILE A 277 8.07 -8.17 6.18
CA ILE A 277 7.05 -7.84 7.17
C ILE A 277 6.15 -6.68 6.70
N ALA A 278 6.72 -5.62 6.12
CA ALA A 278 5.96 -4.51 5.55
C ALA A 278 4.94 -4.93 4.45
N LYS A 279 5.13 -6.08 3.80
CA LYS A 279 4.20 -6.62 2.79
C LYS A 279 3.02 -7.40 3.39
N PHE A 280 3.09 -7.73 4.68
CA PHE A 280 1.97 -8.29 5.43
C PHE A 280 0.88 -7.24 5.75
N SER A 281 1.11 -5.98 5.37
CA SER A 281 0.17 -4.86 5.48
C SER A 281 -0.31 -4.58 6.91
N ILE A 282 0.65 -4.56 7.84
CA ILE A 282 0.45 -4.50 9.30
C ILE A 282 -0.05 -3.15 9.79
N GLY A 283 0.23 -2.06 9.07
CA GLY A 283 -0.08 -0.71 9.53
C GLY A 283 -1.57 -0.36 9.46
N HIS A 284 -2.15 0.07 10.59
CA HIS A 284 -3.43 0.80 10.64
C HIS A 284 -3.43 2.09 9.78
N ARG A 285 -2.26 2.66 9.49
CA ARG A 285 -2.09 3.91 8.71
C ARG A 285 -2.11 3.73 7.18
N GLY A 286 -2.50 2.56 6.66
CA GLY A 286 -2.48 2.31 5.20
C GLY A 286 -1.08 2.16 4.57
N LEU A 287 0.00 2.29 5.35
CA LEU A 287 1.41 2.16 4.95
C LEU A 287 1.86 0.73 4.57
N GLY A 288 0.92 -0.23 4.53
CA GLY A 288 1.12 -1.52 3.88
C GLY A 288 0.92 -1.41 2.37
N GLU A 289 1.58 -2.25 1.56
CA GLU A 289 1.25 -2.38 0.14
C GLU A 289 -0.10 -3.12 -0.06
N ILE A 290 -1.20 -2.43 0.23
CA ILE A 290 -2.59 -2.93 0.11
C ILE A 290 -2.99 -3.17 -1.35
N ARG A 291 -2.13 -2.83 -2.34
CA ARG A 291 -2.34 -3.06 -3.78
C ARG A 291 -2.91 -4.43 -4.13
N ASN A 292 -2.44 -5.47 -3.44
CA ASN A 292 -2.86 -6.85 -3.69
C ASN A 292 -3.93 -7.33 -2.68
N GLY A 293 -4.22 -6.57 -1.62
CA GLY A 293 -5.16 -6.92 -0.55
C GLY A 293 -4.48 -7.37 0.75
N ARG A 294 -5.25 -7.92 1.69
CA ARG A 294 -4.76 -8.41 2.99
C ARG A 294 -4.34 -9.88 2.89
N TRP A 295 -3.32 -10.29 3.65
CA TRP A 295 -3.03 -11.71 3.96
C TRP A 295 -4.15 -12.31 4.82
N LYS A 296 -4.48 -13.60 4.63
CA LYS A 296 -5.34 -14.32 5.59
C LYS A 296 -4.58 -14.54 6.90
N ARG A 297 -5.29 -14.46 8.03
CA ARG A 297 -4.70 -14.55 9.38
C ARG A 297 -3.93 -15.85 9.60
N HIS A 298 -4.52 -17.00 9.26
CA HIS A 298 -3.91 -18.32 9.44
C HIS A 298 -2.70 -18.57 8.52
N GLU A 299 -2.75 -18.11 7.26
CA GLU A 299 -1.62 -18.23 6.33
C GLU A 299 -0.42 -17.38 6.81
N LEU A 300 -0.70 -16.17 7.30
CA LEU A 300 0.32 -15.28 7.85
C LEU A 300 0.91 -15.83 9.15
N PHE A 301 0.08 -16.38 10.04
CA PHE A 301 0.54 -17.03 11.27
C PHE A 301 1.55 -18.13 10.93
N GLN A 302 1.21 -19.05 10.03
CA GLN A 302 2.12 -20.14 9.63
C GLN A 302 3.47 -19.64 9.08
N VAL A 303 3.45 -18.60 8.23
CA VAL A 303 4.68 -17.97 7.69
C VAL A 303 5.59 -17.41 8.80
N CYS A 304 5.00 -17.01 9.93
CA CYS A 304 5.72 -16.38 11.03
C CYS A 304 6.18 -17.37 12.09
N THR A 305 5.27 -18.21 12.60
CA THR A 305 5.47 -19.05 13.79
C THR A 305 5.81 -20.51 13.48
N GLY A 306 5.44 -21.03 12.31
CA GLY A 306 5.73 -22.43 11.94
C GLY A 306 4.76 -22.98 10.89
N PHE A 307 5.24 -23.86 10.01
CA PHE A 307 4.38 -24.63 9.12
C PHE A 307 4.05 -25.98 9.79
N PRO A 308 2.77 -26.43 9.87
CA PRO A 308 2.41 -27.65 10.61
C PRO A 308 3.17 -28.92 10.21
N GLU A 309 3.53 -29.03 8.93
CA GLU A 309 4.35 -30.14 8.40
C GLU A 309 5.84 -30.07 8.81
N CYS A 310 6.25 -29.06 9.57
CA CYS A 310 7.63 -28.86 10.04
C CYS A 310 7.74 -28.98 11.57
N ASP A 311 6.63 -29.15 12.30
CA ASP A 311 6.62 -29.21 13.76
C ASP A 311 7.42 -30.42 14.29
N HIS A 312 7.48 -31.51 13.50
CA HIS A 312 8.29 -32.69 13.78
C HIS A 312 9.79 -32.52 13.50
N LEU A 313 10.20 -31.43 12.83
CA LEU A 313 11.61 -31.14 12.54
C LEU A 313 12.25 -30.40 13.72
N PRO A 314 13.54 -30.64 14.02
CA PRO A 314 14.25 -29.83 15.01
C PRO A 314 14.28 -28.36 14.58
N LEU A 315 14.30 -27.43 15.54
CA LEU A 315 14.35 -25.98 15.32
C LEU A 315 15.40 -25.54 14.28
N SER A 316 16.55 -26.25 14.22
CA SER A 316 17.60 -25.99 13.24
C SER A 316 17.23 -26.30 11.78
N LYS A 317 16.20 -27.11 11.53
CA LYS A 317 15.67 -27.49 10.22
C LYS A 317 14.29 -26.88 9.91
N GLN A 318 13.61 -26.30 10.90
CA GLN A 318 12.39 -25.52 10.67
C GLN A 318 12.68 -24.25 9.85
N TYR A 319 11.68 -23.77 9.10
CA TYR A 319 11.83 -22.65 8.18
C TYR A 319 10.59 -21.73 8.20
N HIS A 320 10.51 -20.86 9.20
CA HIS A 320 9.49 -19.81 9.34
C HIS A 320 10.20 -18.50 9.74
N LEU A 321 9.58 -17.32 9.57
CA LEU A 321 10.28 -16.05 9.78
C LEU A 321 10.88 -15.90 11.19
N GLY A 322 10.23 -16.44 12.22
CA GLY A 322 10.74 -16.45 13.59
C GLY A 322 12.10 -17.13 13.78
N VAL A 323 12.57 -17.97 12.85
CA VAL A 323 13.91 -18.59 12.86
C VAL A 323 15.03 -17.57 12.59
N TRP A 324 14.72 -16.46 11.90
CA TRP A 324 15.65 -15.37 11.59
C TRP A 324 15.46 -14.13 12.48
N LEU A 325 14.67 -14.24 13.54
CA LEU A 325 14.41 -13.13 14.46
C LEU A 325 15.58 -12.93 15.44
N ASP A 326 16.35 -11.87 15.25
CA ASP A 326 17.20 -11.33 16.31
C ASP A 326 16.33 -10.48 17.26
N ARG A 327 16.35 -10.82 18.55
CA ARG A 327 15.61 -10.11 19.61
C ARG A 327 16.39 -8.94 20.22
N ASN A 328 17.66 -8.78 19.85
CA ASN A 328 18.50 -7.67 20.30
C ASN A 328 18.36 -6.43 19.40
N ASP A 329 18.06 -6.62 18.11
CA ASP A 329 17.81 -5.54 17.16
C ASP A 329 16.32 -5.14 17.13
N TRP A 330 16.06 -3.89 17.53
CA TRP A 330 14.74 -3.28 17.58
C TRP A 330 14.00 -3.32 16.23
N GLN A 331 14.69 -3.26 15.09
CA GLN A 331 14.05 -3.25 13.77
C GLN A 331 13.38 -4.58 13.42
N TYR A 332 13.92 -5.71 13.88
CA TYR A 332 13.20 -6.99 13.80
C TYR A 332 12.06 -7.02 14.81
N LEU A 333 12.33 -6.71 16.07
CA LEU A 333 11.38 -6.85 17.18
C LEU A 333 10.12 -5.99 16.97
N HIS A 334 10.28 -4.72 16.58
CA HIS A 334 9.18 -3.81 16.25
C HIS A 334 8.24 -4.41 15.19
N GLY A 335 8.81 -4.91 14.10
CA GLY A 335 8.06 -5.54 13.01
C GLY A 335 7.40 -6.87 13.43
N TRP A 336 8.11 -7.69 14.20
CA TRP A 336 7.66 -9.01 14.66
C TRP A 336 6.42 -8.91 15.57
N ILE A 337 6.49 -8.09 16.63
CA ILE A 337 5.39 -7.90 17.59
C ILE A 337 4.11 -7.47 16.85
N ALA A 338 4.21 -6.52 15.90
CA ALA A 338 3.04 -6.05 15.17
C ALA A 338 2.45 -7.08 14.19
N VAL A 339 3.24 -8.06 13.72
CA VAL A 339 2.70 -9.22 12.98
C VAL A 339 1.94 -10.16 13.93
N LEU A 340 2.48 -10.46 15.11
CA LEU A 340 1.81 -11.31 16.09
C LEU A 340 0.46 -10.71 16.52
N ALA A 341 0.41 -9.40 16.77
CA ALA A 341 -0.84 -8.68 17.07
C ALA A 341 -1.87 -8.77 15.96
N ARG A 342 -1.44 -8.59 14.70
CA ARG A 342 -2.29 -8.80 13.52
C ARG A 342 -2.81 -10.24 13.42
N CYS A 343 -1.99 -11.21 13.83
CA CYS A 343 -2.35 -12.62 13.92
C CYS A 343 -3.27 -12.94 15.13
N LYS A 344 -3.52 -11.99 16.04
CA LYS A 344 -4.22 -12.18 17.32
C LYS A 344 -3.55 -13.24 18.21
N ASP A 345 -2.22 -13.36 18.12
CA ASP A 345 -1.41 -14.29 18.91
C ASP A 345 -1.04 -13.66 20.27
N VAL A 346 -2.03 -13.59 21.17
CA VAL A 346 -1.85 -13.08 22.54
C VAL A 346 -0.80 -13.90 23.33
N PRO A 347 -0.79 -15.26 23.29
CA PRO A 347 0.23 -16.04 23.99
C PRO A 347 1.65 -15.79 23.46
N GLY A 348 1.83 -15.69 22.13
CA GLY A 348 3.11 -15.35 21.51
C GLY A 348 3.57 -13.94 21.88
N LEU A 349 2.68 -12.95 21.85
CA LEU A 349 2.98 -11.59 22.32
C LEU A 349 3.37 -11.54 23.79
N TRP A 350 2.66 -12.27 24.66
CA TRP A 350 2.97 -12.32 26.09
C TRP A 350 4.35 -12.94 26.33
N LYS A 351 4.70 -13.99 25.59
CA LYS A 351 6.05 -14.57 25.63
C LYS A 351 7.13 -13.56 25.22
N GLU A 352 6.92 -12.79 24.15
CA GLU A 352 7.85 -11.72 23.75
C GLU A 352 7.90 -10.57 24.77
N TRP A 353 6.80 -10.25 25.46
CA TRP A 353 6.78 -9.30 26.58
C TRP A 353 7.67 -9.77 27.74
N LEU A 354 7.54 -11.05 28.15
CA LEU A 354 8.37 -11.63 29.20
C LEU A 354 9.87 -11.62 28.84
N LEU A 355 10.21 -11.80 27.55
CA LEU A 355 11.58 -11.67 27.06
C LEU A 355 12.05 -10.20 27.04
N TRP A 356 11.18 -9.27 26.62
CA TRP A 356 11.48 -7.83 26.65
C TRP A 356 11.75 -7.31 28.07
N LYS A 357 11.05 -7.83 29.10
CA LYS A 357 11.36 -7.53 30.51
C LYS A 357 12.81 -7.83 30.91
N GLN A 358 13.48 -8.73 30.19
CA GLN A 358 14.87 -9.14 30.42
C GLN A 358 15.88 -8.46 29.47
N ASN A 359 15.39 -7.80 28.41
CA ASN A 359 16.22 -7.24 27.34
C ASN A 359 17.13 -6.10 27.84
N PRO A 360 18.41 -6.03 27.43
CA PRO A 360 19.33 -4.94 27.81
C PRO A 360 18.79 -3.54 27.49
N GLY A 361 18.13 -3.36 26.34
CA GLY A 361 17.53 -2.08 25.95
C GLY A 361 16.36 -1.63 26.83
N ARG A 362 15.78 -2.54 27.64
CA ARG A 362 14.80 -2.21 28.68
C ARG A 362 15.45 -2.00 30.06
N ARG A 363 16.43 -2.83 30.41
CA ARG A 363 17.13 -2.81 31.71
C ARG A 363 18.13 -1.66 31.84
N MET A 364 18.76 -1.26 30.74
CA MET A 364 19.69 -0.14 30.65
C MET A 364 19.17 0.83 29.56
N PRO A 365 18.16 1.67 29.88
CA PRO A 365 17.48 2.47 28.87
C PRO A 365 18.42 3.52 28.26
N ARG A 366 18.49 3.57 26.93
CA ARG A 366 19.22 4.62 26.19
C ARG A 366 18.27 5.75 25.78
N ALA A 367 18.81 6.96 25.64
CA ALA A 367 18.08 8.08 25.06
C ALA A 367 17.85 7.86 23.55
N LEU A 368 16.69 8.25 23.06
CA LEU A 368 16.33 8.17 21.64
C LEU A 368 16.57 9.51 20.94
N ALA A 369 16.98 9.45 19.67
CA ALA A 369 17.22 10.59 18.79
C ALA A 369 15.89 11.28 18.40
N THR A 370 15.28 11.97 19.37
CA THR A 370 13.99 12.65 19.22
C THR A 370 14.05 14.07 19.75
N ARG A 371 13.09 14.91 19.37
CA ARG A 371 12.92 16.27 19.93
C ARG A 371 12.62 16.29 21.44
N HIS A 372 12.45 15.14 22.10
CA HIS A 372 12.11 15.04 23.52
C HIS A 372 13.14 14.17 24.25
N ALA A 373 14.09 14.81 24.93
CA ALA A 373 15.23 14.15 25.58
C ALA A 373 14.86 13.07 26.62
N HIS A 374 13.63 13.08 27.15
CA HIS A 374 13.15 12.08 28.11
C HIS A 374 12.69 10.75 27.47
N LYS A 375 12.62 10.65 26.13
CA LYS A 375 12.19 9.41 25.46
C LYS A 375 13.31 8.37 25.46
N THR A 376 13.05 7.22 26.07
CA THR A 376 14.02 6.12 26.20
C THR A 376 13.62 4.86 25.41
N THR A 377 14.60 3.99 25.15
CA THR A 377 14.39 2.65 24.58
C THR A 377 13.38 1.82 25.39
N LYS A 378 13.41 1.92 26.74
CA LYS A 378 12.39 1.32 27.62
C LYS A 378 10.99 1.83 27.28
N MET A 379 10.79 3.15 27.28
CA MET A 379 9.47 3.74 26.96
C MET A 379 8.97 3.36 25.57
N ARG A 380 9.86 3.32 24.57
CA ARG A 380 9.54 2.89 23.20
C ARG A 380 9.02 1.45 23.18
N GLY A 381 9.73 0.53 23.83
CA GLY A 381 9.33 -0.88 23.89
C GLY A 381 8.08 -1.12 24.74
N ASP A 382 8.05 -0.59 25.97
CA ASP A 382 6.94 -0.76 26.92
C ASP A 382 5.62 -0.25 26.33
N TYR A 383 5.64 0.94 25.69
CA TYR A 383 4.48 1.44 24.94
C TYR A 383 4.11 0.54 23.76
N TRP A 384 5.09 0.07 22.98
CA TRP A 384 4.82 -0.71 21.77
C TRP A 384 4.18 -2.06 22.09
N PHE A 385 4.67 -2.76 23.12
CA PHE A 385 4.03 -3.98 23.61
C PHE A 385 2.60 -3.74 24.06
N LEU A 386 2.33 -2.65 24.78
CA LEU A 386 0.98 -2.27 25.18
C LEU A 386 0.06 -2.00 23.97
N GLU A 387 0.50 -1.18 23.02
CA GLU A 387 -0.26 -0.86 21.79
C GLU A 387 -0.57 -2.12 20.97
N GLN A 388 0.41 -3.00 20.79
CA GLN A 388 0.24 -4.23 20.02
C GLN A 388 -0.59 -5.29 20.77
N MET A 389 -0.49 -5.38 22.10
CA MET A 389 -1.33 -6.29 22.90
C MET A 389 -2.81 -5.87 22.86
N ALA A 390 -3.09 -4.57 22.99
CA ALA A 390 -4.44 -4.02 22.82
C ALA A 390 -5.00 -4.31 21.42
N TYR A 391 -4.17 -4.21 20.37
CA TYR A 391 -4.56 -4.59 19.00
C TYR A 391 -4.65 -6.09 18.76
N ALA A 392 -4.12 -6.93 19.66
CA ALA A 392 -4.30 -8.37 19.64
C ALA A 392 -5.63 -8.83 20.26
N ASP A 393 -6.43 -7.89 20.79
CA ASP A 393 -7.58 -8.13 21.70
C ASP A 393 -7.18 -8.81 23.04
N GLY A 394 -5.89 -8.85 23.38
CA GLY A 394 -5.38 -9.32 24.68
C GLY A 394 -5.54 -8.25 25.77
N LEU A 395 -6.78 -7.81 26.03
CA LEU A 395 -7.02 -6.63 26.87
C LEU A 395 -6.59 -6.85 28.32
N LYS A 396 -6.72 -8.06 28.85
CA LYS A 396 -6.24 -8.44 30.18
C LYS A 396 -4.72 -8.30 30.30
N GLU A 397 -4.00 -8.86 29.32
CA GLU A 397 -2.54 -8.77 29.23
C GLU A 397 -2.08 -7.33 28.98
N ALA A 398 -2.84 -6.53 28.21
CA ALA A 398 -2.56 -5.12 27.98
C ALA A 398 -2.68 -4.30 29.28
N TRP A 399 -3.73 -4.50 30.09
CA TRP A 399 -3.84 -3.84 31.39
C TRP A 399 -2.74 -4.27 32.37
N ALA A 400 -2.34 -5.55 32.35
CA ALA A 400 -1.19 -6.02 33.13
C ALA A 400 0.14 -5.36 32.70
N ILE A 401 0.38 -5.19 31.38
CA ILE A 401 1.54 -4.42 30.87
C ILE A 401 1.46 -2.96 31.33
N PHE A 402 0.28 -2.33 31.27
CA PHE A 402 0.10 -0.95 31.68
C PHE A 402 0.46 -0.74 33.16
N GLU A 403 -0.02 -1.62 34.05
CA GLU A 403 0.32 -1.60 35.47
C GLU A 403 1.83 -1.87 35.71
N GLU A 404 2.40 -2.92 35.10
CA GLU A 404 3.84 -3.25 35.23
C GLU A 404 4.79 -2.15 34.71
N THR A 405 4.31 -1.27 33.82
CA THR A 405 5.14 -0.24 33.18
C THR A 405 5.04 1.13 33.83
N GLY A 406 3.93 1.41 34.53
CA GLY A 406 3.67 2.72 35.14
C GLY A 406 3.58 3.86 34.13
N LEU A 407 3.21 3.56 32.87
CA LEU A 407 3.01 4.58 31.84
C LEU A 407 1.80 5.46 32.21
N PRO A 408 1.88 6.80 32.18
CA PRO A 408 0.72 7.65 32.41
C PRO A 408 -0.35 7.42 31.33
N PHE A 409 -1.62 7.21 31.70
CA PHE A 409 -2.68 6.88 30.74
C PHE A 409 -2.85 7.96 29.66
N ARG A 410 -2.71 9.25 30.03
CA ARG A 410 -2.69 10.39 29.11
C ARG A 410 -1.58 10.37 28.03
N MET A 411 -0.56 9.51 28.14
CA MET A 411 0.47 9.34 27.11
C MET A 411 0.07 8.35 26.02
N LEU A 412 -1.00 7.57 26.22
CA LEU A 412 -1.56 6.68 25.20
C LEU A 412 -2.18 7.50 24.06
N LYS A 413 -1.92 7.11 22.82
CA LYS A 413 -2.66 7.60 21.64
C LYS A 413 -4.15 7.31 21.86
N ASP A 414 -5.01 8.26 21.50
CA ASP A 414 -6.48 8.16 21.64
C ASP A 414 -7.02 6.76 21.26
N ARG A 415 -6.63 6.26 20.08
CA ARG A 415 -7.01 4.93 19.55
C ARG A 415 -6.58 3.71 20.39
N VAL A 416 -5.50 3.82 21.17
CA VAL A 416 -5.03 2.76 22.08
C VAL A 416 -5.78 2.85 23.40
N ALA A 417 -5.94 4.07 23.93
CA ALA A 417 -6.75 4.32 25.12
C ALA A 417 -8.19 3.82 24.94
N MET A 418 -8.87 4.21 23.85
CA MET A 418 -10.24 3.76 23.53
C MET A 418 -10.36 2.23 23.44
N LYS A 419 -9.34 1.56 22.88
CA LYS A 419 -9.28 0.10 22.76
C LYS A 419 -9.07 -0.58 24.11
N MET A 420 -8.19 -0.05 24.97
CA MET A 420 -8.01 -0.57 26.34
C MET A 420 -9.28 -0.41 27.19
N LEU A 421 -9.99 0.71 27.03
CA LEU A 421 -11.30 0.97 27.64
C LEU A 421 -12.43 0.08 27.09
N GLU A 422 -12.17 -0.90 26.21
CA GLU A 422 -13.13 -1.98 25.89
C GLU A 422 -13.11 -3.09 26.94
N GLY A 423 -12.03 -3.24 27.70
CA GLY A 423 -11.83 -4.25 28.74
C GLY A 423 -11.51 -3.61 30.08
N ILE A 424 -12.31 -2.61 30.48
CA ILE A 424 -12.10 -1.80 31.69
C ILE A 424 -12.18 -2.62 32.98
N GLU A 425 -12.86 -3.76 32.95
CA GLU A 425 -12.94 -4.76 34.02
C GLU A 425 -11.59 -5.43 34.36
N HIS A 426 -10.57 -5.24 33.52
CA HIS A 426 -9.19 -5.68 33.79
C HIS A 426 -8.31 -4.54 34.35
N CYS A 427 -8.84 -3.33 34.50
CA CYS A 427 -8.14 -2.21 35.12
C CYS A 427 -8.11 -2.37 36.64
N THR A 428 -6.93 -2.62 37.19
CA THR A 428 -6.69 -2.76 38.64
C THR A 428 -6.71 -1.43 39.38
N ARG A 429 -6.46 -0.30 38.69
CA ARG A 429 -6.43 1.04 39.28
C ARG A 429 -7.08 2.07 38.36
N LEU A 430 -8.31 2.45 38.69
CA LEU A 430 -9.03 3.53 38.02
C LEU A 430 -8.55 4.91 38.53
N ASP A 431 -7.52 5.48 37.90
CA ASP A 431 -7.11 6.86 38.17
C ASP A 431 -8.00 7.89 37.43
N GLU A 432 -7.74 9.17 37.69
CA GLU A 432 -8.53 10.26 37.12
C GLU A 432 -8.30 10.46 35.61
N ASP A 433 -7.10 10.13 35.08
CA ASP A 433 -6.83 10.14 33.63
C ASP A 433 -7.68 9.06 32.93
N VAL A 434 -7.76 7.86 33.51
CA VAL A 434 -8.59 6.74 33.04
C VAL A 434 -10.07 7.10 33.13
N ARG A 435 -10.53 7.67 34.25
CA ARG A 435 -11.93 8.10 34.42
C ARG A 435 -12.34 9.13 33.37
N GLN A 436 -11.52 10.17 33.16
CA GLN A 436 -11.79 11.18 32.13
C GLN A 436 -11.71 10.62 30.71
N ALA A 437 -10.91 9.60 30.46
CA ALA A 437 -10.89 8.91 29.18
C ALA A 437 -12.12 8.01 28.97
N LEU A 438 -12.63 7.37 30.03
CA LEU A 438 -13.86 6.57 30.00
C LEU A 438 -15.09 7.44 29.72
N LEU A 439 -15.20 8.61 30.37
CA LEU A 439 -16.25 9.59 30.06
C LEU A 439 -16.17 10.06 28.60
N ARG A 440 -14.98 10.46 28.13
CA ARG A 440 -14.78 10.82 26.71
C ARG A 440 -15.09 9.68 25.73
N LYS A 441 -14.91 8.42 26.13
CA LYS A 441 -15.32 7.25 25.34
C LYS A 441 -16.84 7.15 25.30
N TYR A 442 -17.49 7.26 26.45
CA TYR A 442 -18.95 7.25 26.55
C TYR A 442 -19.58 8.33 25.67
N ASP A 443 -19.13 9.59 25.78
CA ASP A 443 -19.57 10.69 24.93
C ASP A 443 -19.36 10.41 23.43
N HIS A 444 -18.24 9.78 23.08
CA HIS A 444 -17.89 9.44 21.70
C HIS A 444 -18.79 8.35 21.13
N GLU A 445 -19.04 7.27 21.87
CA GLU A 445 -19.92 6.17 21.46
C GLU A 445 -21.39 6.60 21.45
N LEU A 446 -21.85 7.31 22.48
CA LEU A 446 -23.20 7.92 22.53
C LEU A 446 -23.40 8.82 21.31
N GLY A 447 -22.44 9.72 21.03
CA GLY A 447 -22.47 10.56 19.85
C GLY A 447 -22.48 9.79 18.51
N LYS A 448 -21.94 8.57 18.44
CA LYS A 448 -22.10 7.71 17.23
C LYS A 448 -23.52 7.18 17.13
N MET A 449 -24.10 6.70 18.23
CA MET A 449 -25.48 6.18 18.27
C MET A 449 -26.47 7.29 17.93
N GLU A 450 -26.34 8.46 18.55
CA GLU A 450 -27.07 9.69 18.24
C GLU A 450 -27.04 10.03 16.74
N ARG A 451 -25.85 10.13 16.14
CA ARG A 451 -25.70 10.41 14.71
C ARG A 451 -26.29 9.32 13.82
N ALA A 452 -26.15 8.05 14.18
CA ALA A 452 -26.71 6.94 13.40
C ALA A 452 -28.25 6.98 13.41
N LEU A 453 -28.84 7.28 14.57
CA LEU A 453 -30.28 7.36 14.84
C LEU A 453 -30.90 8.72 14.47
N GLY A 454 -30.12 9.71 14.03
CA GLY A 454 -30.63 11.05 13.71
C GLY A 454 -31.15 11.83 14.91
N VAL A 455 -30.69 11.54 16.14
CA VAL A 455 -31.12 12.20 17.38
C VAL A 455 -29.96 12.89 18.09
N ARG A 456 -30.26 13.74 19.09
CA ARG A 456 -29.26 14.31 20.01
C ARG A 456 -29.86 14.56 21.39
N TRP A 457 -29.10 14.27 22.44
CA TRP A 457 -29.39 14.66 23.81
C TRP A 457 -29.46 16.18 23.96
N SER A 458 -30.62 16.68 24.36
CA SER A 458 -30.81 18.05 24.82
C SER A 458 -30.87 18.07 26.34
N SER A 459 -29.89 18.75 26.95
CA SER A 459 -30.00 19.17 28.34
C SER A 459 -31.10 20.24 28.45
N PRO A 460 -31.92 20.27 29.50
CA PRO A 460 -32.90 21.32 29.69
C PRO A 460 -32.17 22.64 29.95
N THR A 461 -32.00 23.43 28.89
CA THR A 461 -31.37 24.74 28.98
C THR A 461 -32.32 25.66 29.75
N PRO A 462 -31.90 26.33 30.85
CA PRO A 462 -32.73 27.33 31.48
C PRO A 462 -33.02 28.44 30.48
N VAL A 463 -34.31 28.69 30.21
CA VAL A 463 -34.74 29.70 29.25
C VAL A 463 -34.18 31.06 29.68
N SER A 464 -33.48 31.72 28.77
CA SER A 464 -32.66 32.90 29.06
C SER A 464 -33.47 34.07 29.62
N GLY A 465 -33.07 34.60 30.78
CA GLY A 465 -33.32 36.01 31.11
C GLY A 465 -33.73 36.34 32.55
N LEU A 466 -34.19 35.37 33.35
CA LEU A 466 -34.67 35.63 34.72
C LEU A 466 -33.75 35.02 35.79
N PRO A 467 -33.37 35.77 36.84
CA PRO A 467 -32.65 35.20 37.99
C PRO A 467 -33.49 34.09 38.63
N CYS A 468 -32.83 33.05 39.14
CA CYS A 468 -33.48 31.91 39.79
C CYS A 468 -34.49 32.37 40.86
N ALA A 469 -35.78 32.32 40.53
CA ALA A 469 -36.83 32.40 41.52
C ALA A 469 -36.67 31.20 42.47
N ARG A 470 -36.89 31.44 43.77
CA ARG A 470 -36.69 30.43 44.82
C ARG A 470 -37.41 29.13 44.47
N GLN A 471 -36.67 28.03 44.47
CA GLN A 471 -37.24 26.69 44.44
C GLN A 471 -38.11 26.48 45.68
N THR A 472 -39.40 26.28 45.46
CA THR A 472 -40.33 25.68 46.40
C THR A 472 -40.92 24.44 45.74
N SER A 473 -41.19 23.39 46.53
CA SER A 473 -41.65 22.04 46.16
C SER A 473 -40.72 21.24 45.23
N GLU A 474 -40.10 20.20 45.79
CA GLU A 474 -40.22 18.76 45.43
C GLU A 474 -40.38 18.30 43.96
N ALA A 475 -40.06 19.14 42.97
CA ALA A 475 -39.93 18.72 41.58
C ALA A 475 -38.52 18.21 41.32
N GLU A 476 -38.40 16.98 40.84
CA GLU A 476 -37.13 16.44 40.34
C GLU A 476 -36.55 17.37 39.25
N PRO A 477 -35.22 17.57 39.19
CA PRO A 477 -34.63 18.38 38.14
C PRO A 477 -35.03 17.80 36.78
N PRO A 478 -35.48 18.63 35.82
CA PRO A 478 -36.00 18.12 34.56
C PRO A 478 -34.95 17.24 33.88
N GLU A 479 -35.30 15.99 33.61
CA GLU A 479 -34.43 15.06 32.91
C GLU A 479 -34.20 15.57 31.48
N GLY A 480 -32.98 15.38 30.96
CA GLY A 480 -32.70 15.70 29.56
C GLY A 480 -33.46 14.76 28.64
N GLN A 481 -33.74 15.21 27.41
CA GLN A 481 -34.45 14.41 26.42
C GLN A 481 -33.70 14.38 25.10
N HIS A 482 -33.74 13.24 24.40
CA HIS A 482 -33.27 13.15 23.03
C HIS A 482 -34.26 13.85 22.10
N VAL A 483 -33.74 14.68 21.21
CA VAL A 483 -34.52 15.41 20.19
C VAL A 483 -34.13 14.89 18.80
N GLU A 484 -35.12 14.69 17.94
CA GLU A 484 -34.94 14.29 16.55
C GLU A 484 -34.38 15.44 15.71
N LEU A 485 -33.35 15.13 14.92
CA LEU A 485 -32.64 16.07 14.02
C LEU A 485 -32.82 15.69 12.54
N GLU A 486 -33.15 14.43 12.26
CA GLU A 486 -33.41 13.86 10.93
C GLU A 486 -34.76 13.12 10.96
N ASP A 487 -35.38 12.93 9.81
CA ASP A 487 -36.66 12.20 9.74
C ASP A 487 -36.46 10.70 10.04
N ARG A 488 -37.44 10.10 10.73
CA ARG A 488 -37.37 8.69 11.15
C ARG A 488 -37.35 7.72 9.98
N GLU A 489 -38.04 8.02 8.87
CA GLU A 489 -38.08 7.14 7.70
C GLU A 489 -36.72 7.16 6.97
N ASP A 490 -36.13 8.34 6.77
CA ASP A 490 -34.79 8.52 6.20
C ASP A 490 -33.71 7.78 7.03
N VAL A 491 -33.80 7.88 8.36
CA VAL A 491 -32.91 7.17 9.29
C VAL A 491 -33.07 5.66 9.16
N LEU A 492 -34.30 5.14 9.12
CA LEU A 492 -34.56 3.70 9.00
C LEU A 492 -34.15 3.13 7.63
N GLU A 493 -34.34 3.88 6.54
CA GLU A 493 -33.83 3.50 5.20
C GLU A 493 -32.30 3.44 5.20
N ARG A 494 -31.62 4.42 5.82
CA ARG A 494 -30.16 4.43 5.98
C ARG A 494 -29.64 3.26 6.83
N LEU A 495 -30.32 2.93 7.93
CA LEU A 495 -29.92 1.85 8.84
C LEU A 495 -30.18 0.45 8.26
N SER A 496 -31.17 0.30 7.37
CA SER A 496 -31.56 -0.98 6.77
C SER A 496 -30.79 -1.33 5.49
N ALA A 497 -29.96 -0.42 4.97
CA ALA A 497 -29.11 -0.68 3.80
C ALA A 497 -28.09 -1.81 4.07
N GLU A 498 -27.96 -2.77 3.13
CA GLU A 498 -27.04 -3.93 3.24
C GLU A 498 -25.56 -3.57 3.49
N GLY A 499 -25.17 -2.33 3.19
CA GLY A 499 -23.83 -1.80 3.42
C GLY A 499 -23.66 -0.93 4.67
N PHE A 500 -24.71 -0.74 5.49
CA PHE A 500 -24.66 0.17 6.63
C PHE A 500 -23.64 -0.28 7.70
N ARG A 501 -22.88 0.68 8.23
CA ARG A 501 -21.90 0.48 9.29
C ARG A 501 -21.87 1.71 10.19
N LEU A 502 -21.85 1.50 11.51
CA LEU A 502 -21.69 2.58 12.49
C LEU A 502 -20.37 3.36 12.34
N GLU A 503 -19.37 2.73 11.72
CA GLU A 503 -18.07 3.34 11.41
C GLU A 503 -17.69 3.06 9.96
N GLU A 504 -17.06 4.04 9.31
CA GLU A 504 -16.19 3.75 8.17
C GLU A 504 -15.06 2.80 8.64
N GLU A 505 -14.99 1.63 8.03
CA GLU A 505 -13.88 0.70 8.21
C GLU A 505 -12.58 1.45 7.92
N HIS A 506 -11.77 1.76 8.95
CA HIS A 506 -10.63 2.66 8.81
C HIS A 506 -9.68 2.18 7.70
N GLY A 507 -9.77 2.84 6.54
CA GLY A 507 -9.36 2.31 5.25
C GLY A 507 -8.85 3.43 4.37
N TYR A 508 -7.56 3.76 4.57
CA TYR A 508 -6.94 5.03 4.21
C TYR A 508 -7.51 6.23 4.99
N PRO A 509 -6.69 7.22 5.36
CA PRO A 509 -7.23 8.53 5.70
C PRO A 509 -7.87 9.12 4.44
N HIS A 510 -9.16 9.47 4.51
CA HIS A 510 -9.72 10.42 3.57
C HIS A 510 -9.00 11.77 3.73
N ASP A 511 -8.82 12.50 2.63
CA ASP A 511 -7.97 13.71 2.53
C ASP A 511 -8.55 14.92 3.30
N ALA A 512 -8.54 14.82 4.63
CA ALA A 512 -8.74 15.94 5.55
C ALA A 512 -7.37 16.64 5.82
N GLU A 513 -6.80 17.21 4.76
CA GLU A 513 -5.41 17.71 4.63
C GLU A 513 -4.93 18.76 5.66
N LYS A 514 -5.72 19.12 6.68
CA LYS A 514 -5.38 20.18 7.66
C LYS A 514 -5.32 19.74 9.13
N VAL A 515 -5.90 18.59 9.49
CA VAL A 515 -5.85 18.09 10.89
C VAL A 515 -4.77 17.02 11.06
N ILE A 516 -4.43 16.30 9.98
CA ILE A 516 -3.52 15.17 10.00
C ILE A 516 -2.08 15.59 10.34
N ASP A 517 -1.54 16.65 9.71
CA ASP A 517 -0.12 17.02 9.88
C ASP A 517 0.28 17.39 11.32
N LEU A 518 -0.62 18.03 12.09
CA LEU A 518 -0.34 18.40 13.49
C LEU A 518 -0.36 17.20 14.45
N LYS A 519 -1.26 16.22 14.26
CA LYS A 519 -1.22 14.96 15.02
C LYS A 519 -0.03 14.09 14.58
N ARG A 520 0.21 13.99 13.27
CA ARG A 520 1.30 13.23 12.65
C ARG A 520 2.68 13.60 13.20
N MET A 521 3.00 14.90 13.30
CA MET A 521 4.28 15.35 13.87
C MET A 521 4.48 15.01 15.36
N ARG A 522 3.40 14.79 16.14
CA ARG A 522 3.51 14.31 17.54
C ARG A 522 3.70 12.79 17.61
N GLU A 523 3.05 12.05 16.72
CA GLU A 523 2.97 10.58 16.79
C GLU A 523 4.15 9.83 16.13
N GLU A 524 4.83 10.42 15.14
CA GLU A 524 5.90 9.72 14.37
C GLU A 524 7.22 9.54 15.16
N GLY A 525 7.47 10.34 16.20
CA GLY A 525 8.78 10.40 16.87
C GLY A 525 8.99 9.51 18.11
N LEU A 526 8.50 8.26 18.16
CA LEU A 526 8.87 7.31 19.25
C LEU A 526 9.27 5.93 18.73
N HIS A 527 8.45 5.31 17.88
CA HIS A 527 8.62 3.91 17.45
C HIS A 527 9.75 3.72 16.44
N GLU A 528 9.95 4.72 15.58
CA GLU A 528 10.94 4.73 14.50
C GLU A 528 12.18 5.59 14.85
N ALA A 529 12.28 6.05 16.09
CA ALA A 529 13.42 6.85 16.55
C ALA A 529 14.65 5.98 16.76
N ASP A 530 15.78 6.40 16.20
CA ASP A 530 17.08 5.78 16.40
C ASP A 530 17.61 5.99 17.83
N GLU A 531 18.59 5.19 18.23
CA GLU A 531 19.26 5.32 19.53
C GLU A 531 20.39 6.35 19.44
N MET A 532 20.49 7.24 20.42
CA MET A 532 21.62 8.18 20.46
C MET A 532 22.91 7.42 20.80
N GLY A 533 23.94 7.58 19.98
CA GLY A 533 25.28 7.04 20.24
C GLY A 533 25.70 5.80 19.43
N LEU A 534 25.01 5.48 18.32
CA LEU A 534 25.52 4.55 17.31
C LEU A 534 25.75 5.30 16.00
N ALA A 535 27.04 5.53 15.69
CA ALA A 535 27.56 5.96 14.40
C ALA A 535 28.55 4.89 13.91
#